data_AF-A0A7H8MBS5-F1
#
_entry.id   AF-A0A7H8MBS5-F1
#
_cell.length_a   1.000
_cell.length_b   1.000
_cell.length_c   1.000
_cell.angle_alpha   90.00
_cell.angle_beta   90.00
_cell.angle_gamma   90.00
#
_symmetry.space_group_name_H-M   'P 1'
#
loop_
_entity.id
_entity.type
_entity.pdbx_description
1 polymer ?
#
loop_
_entity_poly.entity_id
_entity_poly.type
_entity_poly.pdbx_seq_one_letter_code
_entity_poly.pdbx_strand_id
1 'polypeptide(L)'
;MRGVHSSGLLRVVQVTLCGEPVARKRPGDTGTRRRISQRGRFPGAPRKDHSEPMEATIADDHIRFRRYSFRGATVHPAGVIEPSRIRDADWKAMRPEIRTTFGETLFLSWRQQSEMERFCARNGVTRRFRFDVWGDLLEPFLDTRFEPAQERATLVRLDGAGFSSREVAEIRRRLTPLMHAYNFDAMVWEWAYLGLFDLLNAANAPIVDRAVQEELGEPAAFYDWAMAIADRPHSSEHGIDGSGADAS
;
A
#
# COMPACT_ATOMS: atom_id res chain seq x y z
N MET A 1 -4.54 59.61 17.52
CA MET A 1 -3.08 59.79 17.44
C MET A 1 -2.41 58.45 17.78
N ARG A 2 -1.59 57.92 16.84
CA ARG A 2 -0.62 56.79 16.94
C ARG A 2 -1.22 55.42 17.32
N GLY A 3 -1.30 54.37 16.50
CA GLY A 3 -0.62 54.07 15.24
C GLY A 3 0.77 53.46 15.47
N VAL A 4 0.86 52.13 15.62
CA VAL A 4 2.10 51.36 15.36
C VAL A 4 1.72 50.00 14.77
N HIS A 5 1.92 49.89 13.46
CA HIS A 5 2.05 48.63 12.74
C HIS A 5 3.43 48.02 13.03
N SER A 6 3.52 46.70 13.14
CA SER A 6 4.80 46.00 12.98
C SER A 6 4.61 44.81 12.06
N SER A 7 4.89 45.06 10.78
CA SER A 7 5.13 44.06 9.74
C SER A 7 6.54 43.48 9.92
N GLY A 8 6.67 42.15 9.84
CA GLY A 8 7.94 41.45 10.02
C GLY A 8 8.10 40.27 9.05
N LEU A 9 8.57 40.61 7.84
CA LEU A 9 9.38 39.83 6.88
C LEU A 9 9.15 38.31 6.73
N LEU A 10 8.55 37.93 5.60
CA LEU A 10 8.86 36.68 4.89
C LEU A 10 10.33 36.71 4.44
N ARG A 11 11.10 35.68 4.78
CA ARG A 11 12.37 35.36 4.10
C ARG A 11 12.07 34.45 2.91
N VAL A 12 12.15 35.02 1.71
CA VAL A 12 12.28 34.28 0.45
C VAL A 12 13.73 33.82 0.34
N VAL A 13 13.98 32.52 0.35
CA VAL A 13 15.29 31.95 -0.01
C VAL A 13 15.27 31.69 -1.52
N GLN A 14 15.83 32.63 -2.27
CA GLN A 14 16.23 32.43 -3.66
C GLN A 14 17.53 31.63 -3.68
N VAL A 15 17.50 30.41 -4.21
CA VAL A 15 18.71 29.68 -4.58
C VAL A 15 18.93 29.91 -6.08
N THR A 16 19.90 30.77 -6.39
CA THR A 16 20.35 31.06 -7.75
C THR A 16 21.28 29.94 -8.22
N LEU A 17 20.89 29.27 -9.30
CA LEU A 17 21.75 28.38 -10.09
C LEU A 17 22.70 29.23 -10.94
N CYS A 18 24.00 29.16 -10.67
CA CYS A 18 25.05 29.54 -11.62
C CYS A 18 25.59 28.28 -12.27
N GLY A 19 25.41 28.15 -13.59
CA GLY A 19 25.99 27.09 -14.39
C GLY A 19 27.38 27.42 -14.90
N GLU A 20 27.97 26.48 -15.64
CA GLU A 20 28.80 26.75 -16.83
C GLU A 20 28.70 25.57 -17.82
N PRO A 21 28.97 25.79 -19.13
CA PRO A 21 28.57 24.90 -20.22
C PRO A 21 29.75 24.12 -20.86
N VAL A 22 29.46 23.47 -22.00
CA VAL A 22 30.37 22.84 -23.01
C VAL A 22 30.56 21.32 -22.79
N ALA A 23 30.28 20.40 -23.73
CA ALA A 23 30.66 20.39 -25.14
C ALA A 23 29.67 19.67 -26.09
N ARG A 24 29.59 20.17 -27.33
CA ARG A 24 29.00 19.48 -28.48
C ARG A 24 29.94 18.38 -28.99
N LYS A 25 29.40 17.18 -29.28
CA LYS A 25 29.97 16.26 -30.29
C LYS A 25 28.87 15.67 -31.20
N ARG A 26 29.29 15.42 -32.43
CA ARG A 26 28.55 15.28 -33.71
C ARG A 26 27.83 13.93 -33.90
N PRO A 27 26.96 13.82 -34.94
CA PRO A 27 25.98 12.74 -35.11
C PRO A 27 26.56 11.52 -35.85
N GLY A 28 26.00 10.36 -35.57
CA GLY A 28 26.21 9.13 -36.33
C GLY A 28 26.60 7.96 -35.46
N ASP A 29 25.63 7.31 -34.84
CA ASP A 29 25.75 5.88 -34.55
C ASP A 29 24.37 5.21 -34.58
N THR A 30 24.15 4.43 -35.63
CA THR A 30 22.99 3.57 -35.85
C THR A 30 23.17 2.30 -35.02
N GLY A 31 22.82 2.39 -33.73
CA GLY A 31 22.83 1.26 -32.79
C GLY A 31 21.44 0.66 -32.60
N THR A 32 21.24 -0.53 -33.14
CA THR A 32 20.08 -1.41 -33.06
C THR A 32 19.37 -1.41 -31.69
N ARG A 33 18.10 -1.02 -31.65
CA ARG A 33 17.20 -1.16 -30.47
C ARG A 33 17.10 -2.62 -30.05
N ARG A 34 17.84 -3.03 -29.00
CA ARG A 34 17.50 -4.23 -28.23
C ARG A 34 16.26 -3.90 -27.38
N ARG A 35 15.14 -4.56 -27.70
CA ARG A 35 13.99 -4.67 -26.80
C ARG A 35 14.47 -5.33 -25.51
N ILE A 36 14.54 -4.57 -24.42
CA ILE A 36 14.63 -5.13 -23.07
C ILE A 36 13.23 -5.63 -22.74
N SER A 37 13.04 -6.93 -22.92
CA SER A 37 11.91 -7.69 -22.40
C SER A 37 11.90 -7.57 -20.88
N GLN A 38 10.90 -6.90 -20.31
CA GLN A 38 10.58 -6.95 -18.88
C GLN A 38 9.95 -8.32 -18.53
N ARG A 39 10.74 -9.39 -18.67
CA ARG A 39 10.45 -10.70 -18.07
C ARG A 39 11.67 -11.16 -17.26
N GLY A 40 11.99 -10.39 -16.23
CA GLY A 40 12.86 -10.83 -15.14
C GLY A 40 11.99 -11.37 -14.01
N ARG A 41 11.65 -12.66 -14.08
CA ARG A 41 11.07 -13.38 -12.94
C ARG A 41 12.20 -13.56 -11.93
N PHE A 42 12.26 -12.71 -10.90
CA PHE A 42 13.25 -12.90 -9.83
C PHE A 42 12.94 -14.22 -9.10
N PRO A 43 13.91 -15.15 -8.98
CA PRO A 43 13.72 -16.38 -8.24
C PRO A 43 13.53 -16.06 -6.76
N GLY A 44 12.46 -16.62 -6.19
CA GLY A 44 11.92 -16.26 -4.89
C GLY A 44 12.92 -16.46 -3.75
N ALA A 45 13.30 -15.35 -3.12
CA ALA A 45 13.70 -15.41 -1.73
C ALA A 45 12.53 -15.98 -0.90
N PRO A 46 12.77 -16.88 0.06
CA PRO A 46 11.72 -17.32 0.98
C PRO A 46 11.17 -16.08 1.70
N ARG A 47 9.87 -15.84 1.53
CA ARG A 47 9.18 -14.74 2.22
C ARG A 47 9.29 -15.01 3.72
N LYS A 48 9.97 -14.13 4.46
CA LYS A 48 10.06 -14.24 5.91
C LYS A 48 8.69 -13.92 6.49
N ASP A 49 8.01 -14.92 7.05
CA ASP A 49 6.74 -14.74 7.73
C ASP A 49 7.02 -14.35 9.19
N HIS A 50 7.20 -13.05 9.43
CA HIS A 50 7.53 -12.51 10.75
C HIS A 50 6.32 -12.15 11.61
N SER A 51 5.10 -12.35 11.10
CA SER A 51 3.86 -12.17 11.86
C SER A 51 3.31 -13.53 12.27
N GLU A 52 2.78 -13.65 13.49
CA GLU A 52 2.02 -14.84 13.88
C GLU A 52 0.98 -15.14 12.79
N PRO A 53 0.82 -16.42 12.39
CA PRO A 53 -0.11 -16.75 11.33
C PRO A 53 -1.50 -16.34 11.79
N MET A 54 -2.15 -15.46 11.04
CA MET A 54 -3.59 -15.26 11.17
C MET A 54 -4.26 -16.62 11.01
N GLU A 55 -4.81 -17.14 12.10
CA GLU A 55 -5.43 -18.46 12.11
C GLU A 55 -6.87 -18.34 11.59
N ALA A 56 -7.10 -18.86 10.38
CA ALA A 56 -8.43 -19.00 9.82
C ALA A 56 -8.71 -20.46 9.45
N THR A 57 -9.96 -20.89 9.58
CA THR A 57 -10.47 -22.15 9.02
C THR A 57 -11.42 -21.79 7.88
N ILE A 58 -11.15 -22.29 6.67
CA ILE A 58 -12.00 -22.05 5.49
C ILE A 58 -12.88 -23.30 5.31
N ALA A 59 -14.14 -23.18 5.68
CA ALA A 59 -15.16 -24.19 5.44
C ALA A 59 -15.75 -24.03 4.03
N ASP A 60 -16.78 -24.81 3.69
CA ASP A 60 -17.44 -24.69 2.39
C ASP A 60 -18.30 -23.44 2.25
N ASP A 61 -18.93 -23.00 3.34
CA ASP A 61 -19.92 -21.93 3.40
C ASP A 61 -19.48 -20.72 4.24
N HIS A 62 -18.30 -20.75 4.86
CA HIS A 62 -17.79 -19.64 5.65
C HIS A 62 -16.27 -19.69 5.87
N ILE A 63 -15.71 -18.56 6.28
CA ILE A 63 -14.34 -18.46 6.79
C ILE A 63 -14.40 -18.02 8.24
N ARG A 64 -13.80 -18.81 9.13
CA ARG A 64 -13.73 -18.53 10.58
C ARG A 64 -12.34 -18.10 10.98
N PHE A 65 -12.19 -16.85 11.39
CA PHE A 65 -10.99 -16.32 12.02
C PHE A 65 -10.98 -16.66 13.51
N ARG A 66 -9.84 -17.11 14.04
CA ARG A 66 -9.68 -17.49 15.45
C ARG A 66 -8.79 -16.53 16.23
N ARG A 67 -7.81 -15.94 15.55
CA ARG A 67 -6.79 -15.04 16.12
C ARG A 67 -6.45 -13.93 15.12
N TYR A 68 -7.40 -13.04 14.90
CA TYR A 68 -7.23 -11.89 14.02
C TYR A 68 -6.62 -10.74 14.80
N SER A 69 -5.41 -10.29 14.46
CA SER A 69 -4.64 -9.39 15.33
C SER A 69 -5.07 -7.92 15.29
N PHE A 70 -5.89 -7.50 14.32
CA PHE A 70 -6.22 -6.09 14.11
C PHE A 70 -7.48 -5.68 14.88
N ARG A 71 -7.32 -4.88 15.94
CA ARG A 71 -8.41 -4.55 16.89
C ARG A 71 -9.63 -3.84 16.28
N GLY A 72 -9.46 -3.13 15.17
CA GLY A 72 -10.57 -2.49 14.45
C GLY A 72 -11.35 -3.42 13.52
N ALA A 73 -10.86 -4.64 13.29
CA ALA A 73 -11.49 -5.55 12.35
C ALA A 73 -12.81 -6.11 12.87
N THR A 74 -13.78 -6.30 11.98
CA THR A 74 -15.09 -6.88 12.33
C THR A 74 -14.99 -8.33 12.82
N VAL A 75 -13.88 -8.99 12.53
CA VAL A 75 -13.58 -10.38 12.94
C VAL A 75 -12.60 -10.47 14.11
N HIS A 76 -12.29 -9.36 14.78
CA HIS A 76 -11.36 -9.34 15.92
C HIS A 76 -12.01 -9.77 17.25
N PRO A 77 -11.32 -10.56 18.09
CA PRO A 77 -10.14 -11.38 17.77
C PRO A 77 -10.53 -12.67 17.04
N ALA A 78 -11.81 -13.01 17.04
CA ALA A 78 -12.38 -14.12 16.32
C ALA A 78 -13.71 -13.72 15.70
N GLY A 79 -13.99 -14.23 14.51
CA GLY A 79 -15.20 -13.88 13.76
C GLY A 79 -15.41 -14.80 12.57
N VAL A 80 -16.57 -14.66 11.95
CA VAL A 80 -16.95 -15.46 10.79
C VAL A 80 -17.39 -14.52 9.67
N ILE A 81 -16.95 -14.81 8.45
CA ILE A 81 -17.46 -14.17 7.25
C ILE A 81 -18.09 -15.22 6.33
N GLU A 82 -19.32 -14.94 5.91
CA GLU A 82 -20.06 -15.71 4.92
C GLU A 82 -19.79 -15.15 3.52
N PRO A 83 -19.91 -15.98 2.46
CA PRO A 83 -19.75 -15.53 1.08
C PRO A 83 -20.59 -14.32 0.69
N SER A 84 -21.81 -14.21 1.24
CA SER A 84 -22.73 -13.09 1.01
C SER A 84 -22.18 -11.72 1.44
N ARG A 85 -21.19 -11.72 2.33
CA ARG A 85 -20.49 -10.51 2.82
C ARG A 85 -19.19 -10.24 2.10
N ILE A 86 -18.80 -11.08 1.13
CA ILE A 86 -17.58 -10.93 0.36
C ILE A 86 -17.91 -10.29 -0.98
N ARG A 87 -17.34 -9.11 -1.24
CA ARG A 87 -17.49 -8.39 -2.51
C ARG A 87 -16.61 -9.03 -3.59
N ASP A 88 -15.33 -9.19 -3.27
CA ASP A 88 -14.31 -9.73 -4.16
C ASP A 88 -13.07 -10.15 -3.37
N ALA A 89 -12.18 -10.92 -4.01
CA ALA A 89 -10.99 -11.47 -3.37
C ALA A 89 -9.76 -11.35 -4.29
N ASP A 90 -8.56 -11.25 -3.72
CA ASP A 90 -7.32 -11.50 -4.46
C ASP A 90 -6.44 -12.50 -3.72
N TRP A 91 -6.63 -13.77 -4.05
CA TRP A 91 -5.78 -14.83 -3.52
C TRP A 91 -4.37 -14.81 -4.12
N LYS A 92 -4.07 -13.98 -5.14
CA LYS A 92 -2.72 -13.84 -5.70
C LYS A 92 -2.01 -12.56 -5.24
N ALA A 93 -2.62 -11.75 -4.40
CA ALA A 93 -1.95 -10.63 -3.75
C ALA A 93 -0.74 -11.10 -2.93
N MET A 94 0.16 -10.16 -2.58
CA MET A 94 1.34 -10.46 -1.77
C MET A 94 0.96 -11.20 -0.49
N ARG A 95 -0.14 -10.76 0.14
CA ARG A 95 -0.85 -11.46 1.20
C ARG A 95 -2.29 -11.70 0.73
N PRO A 96 -2.77 -12.96 0.66
CA PRO A 96 -4.13 -13.23 0.21
C PRO A 96 -5.16 -12.42 0.99
N GLU A 97 -6.06 -11.75 0.27
CA GLU A 97 -6.98 -10.78 0.87
C GLU A 97 -8.40 -10.87 0.31
N ILE A 98 -9.37 -10.69 1.20
CA ILE A 98 -10.80 -10.65 0.95
C ILE A 98 -11.25 -9.21 1.17
N ARG A 99 -12.11 -8.71 0.30
CA ARG A 99 -12.79 -7.43 0.49
C ARG A 99 -14.25 -7.68 0.81
N THR A 100 -14.74 -7.12 1.91
CA THR A 100 -16.14 -7.23 2.29
C THR A 100 -17.02 -6.27 1.49
N THR A 101 -18.32 -6.50 1.51
CA THR A 101 -19.31 -5.57 0.92
C THR A 101 -19.34 -4.19 1.59
N PHE A 102 -18.75 -4.07 2.79
CA PHE A 102 -18.59 -2.80 3.52
C PHE A 102 -17.22 -2.14 3.29
N GLY A 103 -16.40 -2.66 2.37
CA GLY A 103 -15.10 -2.09 2.04
C GLY A 103 -13.95 -2.50 2.97
N GLU A 104 -14.17 -3.40 3.93
CA GLU A 104 -13.12 -3.90 4.82
C GLU A 104 -12.23 -4.93 4.11
N THR A 105 -10.91 -4.83 4.28
CA THR A 105 -9.95 -5.86 3.83
C THR A 105 -9.61 -6.82 4.95
N LEU A 106 -9.89 -8.10 4.73
CA LEU A 106 -9.49 -9.19 5.61
C LEU A 106 -8.39 -10.01 4.97
N PHE A 107 -7.30 -10.19 5.71
CA PHE A 107 -6.12 -10.95 5.29
C PHE A 107 -6.17 -12.42 5.72
N LEU A 108 -5.64 -13.28 4.87
CA LEU A 108 -5.38 -14.69 5.16
C LEU A 108 -3.87 -14.98 5.05
N SER A 109 -3.43 -16.05 5.69
CA SER A 109 -2.05 -16.52 5.51
C SER A 109 -1.81 -16.92 4.05
N TRP A 110 -0.62 -16.66 3.53
CA TRP A 110 -0.18 -17.14 2.20
C TRP A 110 -0.33 -18.66 2.08
N ARG A 111 -0.23 -19.40 3.19
CA ARG A 111 -0.39 -20.86 3.25
C ARG A 111 -1.80 -21.31 2.87
N GLN A 112 -2.78 -20.42 2.97
CA GLN A 112 -4.19 -20.69 2.69
C GLN A 112 -4.62 -20.22 1.29
N GLN A 113 -3.68 -19.74 0.46
CA GLN A 113 -3.96 -19.25 -0.89
C GLN A 113 -4.80 -20.23 -1.72
N SER A 114 -4.37 -21.50 -1.83
CA SER A 114 -5.09 -22.50 -2.63
C SER A 114 -6.42 -22.93 -2.01
N GLU A 115 -6.59 -22.76 -0.70
CA GLU A 115 -7.86 -23.03 -0.01
C GLU A 115 -8.86 -21.90 -0.26
N MET A 116 -8.39 -20.64 -0.18
CA MET A 116 -9.14 -19.44 -0.51
C MET A 116 -9.59 -19.43 -1.98
N GLU A 117 -8.71 -19.78 -2.93
CA GLU A 117 -9.06 -19.88 -4.35
C GLU A 117 -10.21 -20.86 -4.57
N ARG A 118 -10.14 -22.06 -3.96
CA ARG A 118 -11.20 -23.05 -4.06
C ARG A 118 -12.50 -22.58 -3.40
N PHE A 119 -12.42 -21.93 -2.24
CA PHE A 119 -13.59 -21.35 -1.56
C PHE A 119 -14.27 -20.29 -2.42
N CYS A 120 -13.50 -19.38 -3.01
CA CYS A 120 -14.03 -18.34 -3.89
C CYS A 120 -14.69 -18.95 -5.14
N ALA A 121 -14.06 -19.95 -5.77
CA ALA A 121 -14.62 -20.63 -6.93
C ALA A 121 -15.95 -21.35 -6.60
N ARG A 122 -16.04 -22.01 -5.44
CA ARG A 122 -17.28 -22.68 -5.01
C ARG A 122 -18.43 -21.71 -4.72
N ASN A 123 -18.11 -20.55 -4.15
CA ASN A 123 -19.11 -19.59 -3.68
C ASN A 123 -19.35 -18.42 -4.65
N GLY A 124 -18.81 -18.47 -5.87
CA GLY A 124 -19.01 -17.41 -6.87
C GLY A 124 -18.35 -16.07 -6.52
N VAL A 125 -17.32 -16.06 -5.66
CA VAL A 125 -16.56 -14.85 -5.34
C VAL A 125 -15.54 -14.58 -6.45
N THR A 126 -15.70 -13.46 -7.15
CA THR A 126 -14.82 -13.07 -8.24
C THR A 126 -13.43 -12.68 -7.74
N ARG A 127 -12.39 -13.11 -8.47
CA ARG A 127 -11.04 -12.58 -8.27
C ARG A 127 -10.94 -11.16 -8.83
N ARG A 128 -10.46 -10.20 -8.06
CA ARG A 128 -10.16 -8.86 -8.55
C ARG A 128 -8.77 -8.43 -8.09
N PHE A 129 -7.90 -8.17 -9.06
CA PHE A 129 -6.63 -7.50 -8.80
C PHE A 129 -6.90 -6.03 -8.46
N ARG A 130 -6.18 -5.49 -7.47
CA ARG A 130 -6.35 -4.11 -7.00
C ARG A 130 -5.02 -3.38 -7.06
N PHE A 131 -5.11 -2.09 -7.39
CA PHE A 131 -3.98 -1.20 -7.21
C PHE A 131 -3.68 -1.07 -5.72
N ASP A 132 -2.45 -1.38 -5.33
CA ASP A 132 -2.02 -1.30 -3.95
C ASP A 132 -1.58 0.13 -3.59
N VAL A 133 -2.57 0.92 -3.21
CA VAL A 133 -2.37 2.31 -2.77
C VAL A 133 -1.42 2.39 -1.59
N TRP A 134 -1.52 1.44 -0.66
CA TRP A 134 -0.70 1.46 0.55
C TRP A 134 0.77 1.16 0.23
N GLY A 135 1.04 0.24 -0.70
CA GLY A 135 2.37 0.05 -1.28
C GLY A 135 3.02 1.36 -1.72
N ASP A 136 2.31 2.15 -2.53
CA ASP A 136 2.81 3.41 -3.06
C ASP A 136 2.85 4.54 -2.00
N LEU A 137 1.89 4.59 -1.08
CA LEU A 137 1.87 5.57 0.01
C LEU A 137 3.04 5.36 0.98
N LEU A 138 3.40 4.10 1.24
CA LEU A 138 4.42 3.71 2.22
C LEU A 138 5.83 3.57 1.62
N GLU A 139 5.98 3.66 0.29
CA GLU A 139 7.27 3.57 -0.41
C GLU A 139 8.41 4.38 0.26
N PRO A 140 8.22 5.64 0.71
CA PRO A 140 9.31 6.41 1.32
C PRO A 140 9.78 5.91 2.68
N PHE A 141 9.06 4.97 3.30
CA PHE A 141 9.43 4.39 4.59
C PHE A 141 10.22 3.09 4.45
N LEU A 142 10.44 2.60 3.22
CA LEU A 142 11.33 1.48 2.96
C LEU A 142 12.79 1.88 3.21
N ASP A 143 13.60 0.91 3.63
CA ASP A 143 15.05 1.04 3.66
C ASP A 143 15.65 0.84 2.26
N THR A 144 15.08 1.55 1.28
CA THR A 144 15.52 1.58 -0.12
C THR A 144 15.63 3.01 -0.57
N ARG A 145 16.77 3.34 -1.18
CA ARG A 145 16.96 4.63 -1.82
C ARG A 145 16.25 4.63 -3.17
N PHE A 146 15.32 5.57 -3.33
CA PHE A 146 14.65 5.80 -4.61
C PHE A 146 15.29 6.96 -5.36
N GLU A 147 15.41 6.80 -6.67
CA GLU A 147 15.77 7.89 -7.57
C GLU A 147 14.56 8.81 -7.78
N PRO A 148 14.76 10.12 -8.03
CA PRO A 148 13.66 11.06 -8.22
C PRO A 148 12.66 10.67 -9.33
N ALA A 149 13.11 9.90 -10.33
CA ALA A 149 12.23 9.37 -11.38
C ALA A 149 11.27 8.29 -10.87
N GLN A 150 11.71 7.44 -9.93
CA GLN A 150 10.89 6.41 -9.30
C GLN A 150 9.83 7.06 -8.41
N GLU A 151 10.23 8.02 -7.57
CA GLU A 151 9.30 8.77 -6.71
C GLU A 151 8.21 9.48 -7.53
N ARG A 152 8.59 10.11 -8.65
CA ARG A 152 7.62 10.73 -9.57
C ARG A 152 6.68 9.70 -10.18
N ALA A 153 7.18 8.53 -10.56
CA ALA A 153 6.32 7.47 -11.10
C ALA A 153 5.30 6.97 -10.06
N THR A 154 5.69 6.89 -8.79
CA THR A 154 4.79 6.56 -7.67
C THR A 154 3.72 7.62 -7.47
N LEU A 155 4.10 8.91 -7.50
CA LEU A 155 3.12 10.01 -7.41
C LEU A 155 2.13 10.01 -8.59
N VAL A 156 2.56 9.67 -9.81
CA VAL A 156 1.67 9.55 -10.98
C VAL A 156 0.67 8.40 -10.80
N ARG A 157 1.09 7.26 -10.24
CA ARG A 157 0.16 6.15 -9.95
C ARG A 157 -0.87 6.52 -8.88
N LEU A 158 -0.43 7.20 -7.82
CA LEU A 158 -1.31 7.71 -6.76
C LEU A 158 -2.31 8.75 -7.29
N ASP A 159 -1.86 9.66 -8.14
CA ASP A 159 -2.73 10.65 -8.80
C ASP A 159 -3.78 9.95 -9.69
N GLY A 160 -3.36 8.96 -10.49
CA GLY A 160 -4.26 8.11 -11.27
C GLY A 160 -5.27 7.32 -10.43
N ALA A 161 -4.96 7.07 -9.15
CA ALA A 161 -5.86 6.44 -8.18
C ALA A 161 -6.70 7.46 -7.37
N GLY A 162 -6.62 8.76 -7.71
CA GLY A 162 -7.43 9.82 -7.11
C GLY A 162 -6.80 10.51 -5.89
N PHE A 163 -5.51 10.32 -5.63
CA PHE A 163 -4.81 10.95 -4.50
C PHE A 163 -4.01 12.16 -4.96
N SER A 164 -4.44 13.34 -4.53
CA SER A 164 -3.67 14.57 -4.80
C SER A 164 -2.32 14.57 -4.06
N SER A 165 -1.31 15.25 -4.60
CA SER A 165 0.00 15.39 -3.95
C SER A 165 -0.09 15.96 -2.53
N ARG A 166 -1.06 16.86 -2.27
CA ARG A 166 -1.30 17.42 -0.93
C ARG A 166 -1.78 16.33 0.04
N GLU A 167 -2.76 15.53 -0.39
CA GLU A 167 -3.28 14.44 0.43
C GLU A 167 -2.20 13.38 0.70
N VAL A 168 -1.41 13.01 -0.32
CA VAL A 168 -0.27 12.08 -0.15
C VAL A 168 0.71 12.61 0.90
N ALA A 169 1.05 13.90 0.84
CA ALA A 169 1.95 14.51 1.82
C ALA A 169 1.36 14.52 3.24
N GLU A 170 0.05 14.77 3.38
CA GLU A 170 -0.64 14.73 4.67
C GLU A 170 -0.71 13.33 5.27
N ILE A 171 -1.03 12.31 4.46
CA ILE A 171 -1.03 10.91 4.88
C ILE A 171 0.37 10.50 5.32
N ARG A 172 1.39 10.76 4.50
CA ARG A 172 2.78 10.41 4.82
C ARG A 172 3.24 11.10 6.10
N ARG A 173 2.96 12.40 6.26
CA ARG A 173 3.28 13.14 7.49
C ARG A 173 2.63 12.51 8.72
N ARG A 174 1.36 12.10 8.62
CA ARG A 174 0.66 11.41 9.72
C ARG A 174 1.34 10.09 10.08
N LEU A 175 1.83 9.35 9.08
CA LEU A 175 2.39 8.01 9.26
C LEU A 175 3.89 8.00 9.57
N THR A 176 4.61 9.11 9.38
CA THR A 176 6.06 9.17 9.59
C THR A 176 6.49 8.65 10.96
N PRO A 177 5.91 9.10 12.11
CA PRO A 177 6.35 8.61 13.41
C PRO A 177 6.17 7.09 13.55
N LEU A 178 5.01 6.57 13.14
CA LEU A 178 4.67 5.16 13.21
C LEU A 178 5.61 4.30 12.35
N MET A 179 5.76 4.66 11.07
CA MET A 179 6.51 3.84 10.13
C MET A 179 8.01 3.93 10.38
N HIS A 180 8.52 5.04 10.94
CA HIS A 180 9.90 5.11 11.38
C HIS A 180 10.17 4.22 12.60
N ALA A 181 9.29 4.28 13.60
CA ALA A 181 9.39 3.41 14.78
C ALA A 181 9.33 1.93 14.39
N TYR A 182 8.43 1.58 13.47
CA TYR A 182 8.28 0.20 12.99
C TYR A 182 9.44 -0.25 12.11
N ASN A 183 9.85 0.52 11.10
CA ASN A 183 10.82 0.02 10.12
C ASN A 183 12.28 0.21 10.53
N PHE A 184 12.60 1.34 11.16
CA PHE A 184 13.98 1.71 11.50
C PHE A 184 14.31 1.44 12.97
N ASP A 185 13.49 1.92 13.91
CA ASP A 185 13.81 1.82 15.35
C ASP A 185 13.67 0.38 15.85
N ALA A 186 12.64 -0.35 15.39
CA ALA A 186 12.49 -1.78 15.64
C ALA A 186 13.37 -2.68 14.76
N MET A 187 14.23 -2.08 13.91
CA MET A 187 15.18 -2.78 13.04
C MET A 187 14.55 -3.83 12.10
N VAL A 188 13.32 -3.61 11.65
CA VAL A 188 12.69 -4.47 10.64
C VAL A 188 13.46 -4.35 9.31
N TRP A 189 13.87 -3.13 8.96
CA TRP A 189 14.65 -2.79 7.76
C TRP A 189 14.08 -3.41 6.49
N GLU A 190 12.76 -3.33 6.34
CA GLU A 190 12.08 -3.75 5.13
C GLU A 190 12.47 -2.82 3.99
N TRP A 191 12.98 -3.42 2.92
CA TRP A 191 13.58 -2.74 1.78
C TRP A 191 12.81 -3.01 0.48
N ALA A 192 11.96 -4.03 0.44
CA ALA A 192 11.24 -4.44 -0.76
C ALA A 192 9.79 -3.95 -0.79
N TYR A 193 9.04 -4.05 0.32
CA TYR A 193 7.59 -3.79 0.29
C TYR A 193 6.97 -3.53 1.66
N LEU A 194 6.14 -2.48 1.76
CA LEU A 194 5.26 -2.19 2.89
C LEU A 194 3.85 -1.91 2.37
N GLY A 195 2.86 -2.68 2.81
CA GLY A 195 1.46 -2.53 2.40
C GLY A 195 0.50 -2.25 3.56
N LEU A 196 -0.81 -2.39 3.30
CA LEU A 196 -1.84 -2.21 4.32
C LEU A 196 -1.64 -3.15 5.53
N PHE A 197 -1.28 -4.41 5.26
CA PHE A 197 -1.02 -5.37 6.32
C PHE A 197 0.11 -4.91 7.25
N ASP A 198 1.19 -4.35 6.69
CA ASP A 198 2.33 -3.85 7.44
C ASP A 198 1.99 -2.59 8.23
N LEU A 199 1.18 -1.68 7.66
CA LEU A 199 0.65 -0.52 8.37
C LEU A 199 -0.17 -0.94 9.60
N LEU A 200 -1.06 -1.92 9.44
CA LEU A 200 -1.88 -2.41 10.54
C LEU A 200 -1.05 -3.15 11.59
N ASN A 201 -0.04 -3.91 11.17
CA ASN A 201 0.92 -4.51 12.10
C ASN A 201 1.67 -3.44 12.88
N ALA A 202 2.22 -2.43 12.21
CA ALA A 202 2.93 -1.34 12.86
C ALA A 202 2.08 -0.67 13.93
N ALA A 203 0.80 -0.39 13.63
CA ALA A 203 -0.15 0.22 14.56
C ALA A 203 -0.51 -0.66 15.77
N ASN A 204 -0.26 -1.98 15.71
CA ASN A 204 -0.55 -2.93 16.79
C ASN A 204 0.71 -3.56 17.40
N ALA A 205 1.90 -3.22 16.91
CA ALA A 205 3.14 -3.90 17.27
C ALA A 205 3.60 -3.46 18.68
N PRO A 206 3.83 -4.40 19.62
CA PRO A 206 4.29 -4.06 20.97
C PRO A 206 5.64 -3.33 21.03
N ILE A 207 6.43 -3.40 19.96
CA ILE A 207 7.74 -2.76 19.84
C ILE A 207 7.65 -1.26 19.51
N VAL A 208 6.52 -0.81 18.96
CA VAL A 208 6.30 0.62 18.68
C VAL A 208 5.90 1.31 19.98
N ASP A 209 6.52 2.46 20.26
CA ASP A 209 6.24 3.25 21.47
C ASP A 209 4.73 3.55 21.57
N ARG A 210 4.18 3.38 22.77
CA ARG A 210 2.77 3.59 23.05
C ARG A 210 2.32 5.03 22.74
N ALA A 211 3.15 6.03 22.98
CA ALA A 211 2.83 7.42 22.66
C ALA A 211 2.62 7.61 21.15
N VAL A 212 3.45 6.97 20.32
CA VAL A 212 3.30 6.97 18.86
C VAL A 212 1.98 6.29 18.43
N GLN A 213 1.59 5.21 19.10
CA GLN A 213 0.30 4.56 18.85
C GLN A 213 -0.89 5.43 19.27
N GLU A 214 -0.80 6.12 20.41
CA GLU A 214 -1.84 7.02 20.91
C GLU A 214 -2.06 8.22 19.97
N GLU A 215 -1.01 8.72 19.32
CA GLU A 215 -1.11 9.78 18.30
C GLU A 215 -1.93 9.38 17.05
N LEU A 216 -2.08 8.09 16.78
CA LEU A 216 -2.93 7.62 15.69
C LEU A 216 -4.43 7.82 15.96
N GLY A 217 -4.79 7.99 17.23
CA GLY A 217 -6.15 8.05 17.74
C GLY A 217 -6.71 6.68 18.12
N GLU A 218 -8.04 6.60 18.25
CA GLU A 218 -8.72 5.34 18.59
C GLU A 218 -8.41 4.24 17.55
N PRO A 219 -8.00 3.02 17.98
CA PRO A 219 -7.59 1.96 17.06
C PRO A 219 -8.62 1.60 15.99
N ALA A 220 -9.91 1.60 16.35
CA ALA A 220 -10.99 1.35 15.40
C ALA A 220 -11.10 2.47 14.35
N ALA A 221 -10.99 3.74 14.77
CA ALA A 221 -11.02 4.87 13.84
C ALA A 221 -9.81 4.89 12.90
N PHE A 222 -8.63 4.52 13.39
CA PHE A 222 -7.43 4.36 12.55
C PHE A 222 -7.61 3.22 11.54
N TYR A 223 -8.15 2.09 11.97
CA TYR A 223 -8.45 0.96 11.09
C TYR A 223 -9.45 1.33 9.99
N ASP A 224 -10.56 1.97 10.35
CA ASP A 224 -11.58 2.44 9.39
C ASP A 224 -10.99 3.43 8.38
N TRP A 225 -10.15 4.37 8.84
CA TRP A 225 -9.43 5.29 7.97
C TRP A 225 -8.50 4.54 7.00
N ALA A 226 -7.80 3.52 7.49
CA ALA A 226 -6.90 2.73 6.66
C ALA A 226 -7.64 1.92 5.58
N MET A 227 -8.78 1.33 5.96
CA MET A 227 -9.66 0.59 5.05
C MET A 227 -10.31 1.49 4.01
N ALA A 228 -10.76 2.67 4.42
CA ALA A 228 -11.37 3.65 3.51
C ALA A 228 -10.40 4.08 2.41
N ILE A 229 -9.12 4.31 2.72
CA ILE A 229 -8.08 4.60 1.71
C ILE A 229 -7.85 3.39 0.80
N ALA A 230 -7.78 2.18 1.36
CA ALA A 230 -7.56 0.97 0.59
C ALA A 230 -8.71 0.64 -0.37
N ASP A 231 -9.93 1.10 -0.10
CA ASP A 231 -11.11 0.84 -0.93
C ASP A 231 -11.32 1.86 -2.06
N ARG A 232 -10.65 3.02 -2.01
CA ARG A 232 -10.89 4.13 -2.97
C ARG A 232 -10.64 3.82 -4.45
N PRO A 233 -9.65 3.01 -4.85
CA PRO A 233 -9.35 2.74 -6.28
C PRO A 233 -10.48 2.07 -7.09
N HIS A 234 -11.69 2.00 -6.57
CA HIS A 234 -12.88 1.48 -7.24
C HIS A 234 -13.79 2.55 -7.86
N SER A 235 -13.50 3.85 -7.70
CA SER A 235 -14.43 4.91 -8.13
C SER A 235 -14.21 5.49 -9.53
N SER A 236 -13.13 5.13 -10.25
CA SER A 236 -13.01 5.50 -11.66
C SER A 236 -13.67 4.44 -12.54
N GLU A 237 -14.99 4.57 -12.75
CA GLU A 237 -15.69 3.99 -13.91
C GLU A 237 -15.24 4.66 -15.23
N HIS A 238 -13.94 4.81 -15.45
CA HIS A 238 -13.39 5.22 -16.73
C HIS A 238 -12.53 4.09 -17.25
N GLY A 239 -13.12 3.38 -18.20
CA GLY A 239 -12.67 2.12 -18.74
C GLY A 239 -11.23 2.16 -19.22
N ILE A 240 -10.51 1.10 -18.86
CA ILE A 240 -9.63 0.44 -19.81
C ILE A 240 -10.25 -0.94 -20.01
N ASP A 241 -11.24 -1.00 -20.90
CA ASP A 241 -11.64 -2.25 -21.51
C ASP A 241 -10.43 -2.78 -22.26
N GLY A 242 -9.77 -3.78 -21.66
CA GLY A 242 -8.81 -4.64 -22.33
C GLY A 242 -9.52 -5.52 -23.35
N SER A 243 -9.99 -4.89 -24.43
CA SER A 243 -10.47 -5.56 -25.64
C SER A 243 -9.27 -6.10 -26.42
N GLY A 244 -9.34 -7.40 -26.73
CA GLY A 244 -8.71 -8.00 -27.90
C GLY A 244 -7.32 -8.60 -27.72
N ALA A 245 -7.27 -9.93 -27.54
CA ALA A 245 -6.87 -10.82 -28.65
C ALA A 245 -6.87 -12.28 -28.17
N ASP A 246 -8.04 -12.91 -28.24
CA ASP A 246 -8.10 -14.26 -28.80
C ASP A 246 -8.07 -14.11 -30.33
N ALA A 247 -7.06 -14.70 -30.96
CA ALA A 247 -7.06 -14.96 -32.38
C ALA A 247 -6.26 -16.25 -32.63
N SER A 248 -7.05 -17.31 -32.86
CA SER A 248 -6.79 -18.51 -33.67
C SER A 248 -5.71 -19.50 -33.23
#